data_AF-A0A835QFD6-F1
#
_entry.id   AF-A0A835QFD6-F1
#
_cell.length_a   1.000
_cell.length_b   1.000
_cell.length_c   1.000
_cell.angle_alpha   90.00
_cell.angle_beta   90.00
_cell.angle_gamma   90.00
#
_symmetry.space_group_name_H-M   'P 1'
#
loop_
_entity.id
_entity.type
_entity.pdbx_description
1 polymer ?
#
loop_
_entity_poly.entity_id
_entity_poly.type
_entity_poly.pdbx_seq_one_letter_code
_entity_poly.pdbx_strand_id
1 'polypeptide(L)'
;MVISLVALRQLFVMVSASSNTALRAMELSFSFSLCIIPVKAQPLKVGRIVTRPAPIRAVSVAGEQASSPLPDAAETTSPANTPRRLLEELEQCKKVVYPKKKVPPRRFVLRPPDDAKLTQRFLNSPQLSLKSFPLLSSCLPPSQLNNSDRAWMDEYLLEAKQALGYPLEPSENLRDENPAKQFDTLLYLAFQHPTAESERTKTRHVRNGHSRLWFLGQFVLELALAEYFLQRYPRESPGPMRERVYALIGKRTMPKWIKAASLQNLVFPYDDIDKLVRKEREPPVKSVFWALFGAIYLCFGMPEVYRVLFEVFGMNPEDENCQPRLRRQLEDVDYVSVEFEGRQLGWQDVATYRPPQDALFAQPRLYRACVPPGMHRFRGNLWDFDSRPQVMKALGYPLQVTDRSPEITDARNIELGLGLQLCFTHPSMHKFYHPRFCYERLEYVGQKIQDLVMAERLLMKHLDAPGRWVQEKHRRLLMNRLCGRYLREKHLHKLIMYGESVQDKYEHVRQLRNPSTTAIQQAIHGLSIVSMGSLM
;
A
#
# COMPACT_ATOMS: atom_id res chain seq x y z
N MET A 1 -13.73 9.78 7.74
CA MET A 1 -13.49 8.35 7.47
C MET A 1 -12.00 8.06 7.43
N VAL A 2 -11.35 8.14 8.59
CA VAL A 2 -10.00 7.59 8.83
C VAL A 2 -10.23 6.24 9.48
N ILE A 3 -9.44 5.21 9.17
CA ILE A 3 -9.63 3.89 9.76
C ILE A 3 -9.56 4.02 11.28
N SER A 4 -10.68 3.82 11.97
CA SER A 4 -10.78 4.11 13.41
C SER A 4 -9.81 3.25 14.22
N LEU A 5 -9.31 3.82 15.32
CA LEU A 5 -8.47 3.13 16.30
C LEU A 5 -9.10 1.83 16.83
N VAL A 6 -10.43 1.68 16.74
CA VAL A 6 -11.18 0.50 17.20
C VAL A 6 -11.10 -0.67 16.22
N ALA A 7 -11.22 -0.44 14.90
CA ALA A 7 -10.97 -1.46 13.87
C ALA A 7 -9.51 -1.97 13.95
N LEU A 8 -8.59 -1.07 14.27
CA LEU A 8 -7.20 -1.38 14.56
C LEU A 8 -6.99 -2.08 15.90
N ARG A 9 -7.79 -1.80 16.94
CA ARG A 9 -7.78 -2.55 18.21
C ARG A 9 -8.27 -3.98 18.01
N GLN A 10 -9.16 -4.28 17.06
CA GLN A 10 -9.53 -5.67 16.75
C GLN A 10 -8.54 -6.37 15.81
N LEU A 11 -7.97 -5.66 14.84
CA LEU A 11 -6.78 -6.13 14.12
C LEU A 11 -5.63 -6.43 15.11
N PHE A 12 -5.57 -5.69 16.24
CA PHE A 12 -4.62 -5.92 17.32
C PHE A 12 -5.06 -6.92 18.42
N VAL A 13 -6.34 -7.07 18.75
CA VAL A 13 -6.86 -8.10 19.68
C VAL A 13 -6.77 -9.47 19.01
N MET A 14 -6.83 -9.52 17.68
CA MET A 14 -6.39 -10.68 16.91
C MET A 14 -4.86 -10.90 16.89
N VAL A 15 -4.05 -9.89 17.26
CA VAL A 15 -2.56 -9.89 17.32
C VAL A 15 -2.01 -9.90 18.77
N SER A 16 -2.84 -9.72 19.80
CA SER A 16 -2.44 -9.59 21.20
C SER A 16 -3.52 -10.18 22.10
N ALA A 17 -3.50 -11.50 22.23
CA ALA A 17 -4.14 -12.22 23.32
C ALA A 17 -3.10 -13.20 23.89
N SER A 18 -2.17 -12.66 24.66
CA SER A 18 -1.29 -13.45 25.52
C SER A 18 -0.96 -12.65 26.78
N SER A 19 -1.94 -12.55 27.67
CA SER A 19 -1.79 -12.66 29.14
C SER A 19 -3.11 -12.30 29.82
N ASN A 20 -3.82 -13.31 30.31
CA ASN A 20 -4.84 -13.14 31.34
C ASN A 20 -4.12 -13.09 32.69
N THR A 21 -4.13 -11.94 33.37
CA THR A 21 -4.25 -11.85 34.83
C THR A 21 -4.69 -10.43 35.24
N ALA A 22 -5.82 -10.40 35.97
CA ALA A 22 -6.28 -9.40 36.93
C ALA A 22 -6.60 -7.96 36.48
N LEU A 23 -7.90 -7.63 36.57
CA LEU A 23 -8.47 -6.30 36.72
C LEU A 23 -7.78 -5.48 37.83
N ARG A 24 -7.36 -4.25 37.51
CA ARG A 24 -7.60 -3.06 38.35
C ARG A 24 -7.42 -1.79 37.53
N ALA A 25 -8.39 -0.88 37.66
CA ALA A 25 -8.37 0.45 37.08
C ALA A 25 -7.19 1.26 37.63
N MET A 26 -6.38 1.82 36.73
CA MET A 26 -5.50 2.95 37.04
C MET A 26 -5.09 3.63 35.73
N GLU A 27 -5.25 4.95 35.71
CA GLU A 27 -4.73 5.86 34.68
C GLU A 27 -3.25 5.56 34.41
N LEU A 28 -2.87 5.35 33.15
CA LEU A 28 -1.46 5.15 32.78
C LEU A 28 -1.10 5.94 31.54
N SER A 29 -0.39 7.03 31.78
CA SER A 29 0.61 7.62 30.91
C SER A 29 1.56 6.54 30.39
N PHE A 30 1.63 6.32 29.08
CA PHE A 30 2.57 5.37 28.49
C PHE A 30 3.82 6.06 27.96
N SER A 31 4.84 6.13 28.82
CA SER A 31 6.24 6.23 28.41
C SER A 31 6.76 4.82 28.13
N PHE A 32 7.11 4.50 26.89
CA PHE A 32 7.85 3.28 26.57
C PHE A 32 9.31 3.61 26.26
N SER A 33 10.14 3.53 27.30
CA SER A 33 11.60 3.35 27.18
C SER A 33 11.90 1.91 26.78
N LEU A 34 12.62 1.71 25.68
CA LEU A 34 13.19 0.42 25.35
C LEU A 34 14.49 0.22 26.14
N CYS A 35 14.43 -0.60 27.19
CA CYS A 35 15.63 -1.18 27.79
C CYS A 35 16.32 -2.12 26.78
N ILE A 36 17.60 -1.83 26.52
CA ILE A 36 18.52 -2.70 25.80
C ILE A 36 18.89 -3.86 26.73
N ILE A 37 18.55 -5.10 26.35
CA ILE A 37 19.13 -6.31 26.98
C ILE A 37 20.34 -6.74 26.13
N PRO A 38 21.53 -6.94 26.71
CA PRO A 38 22.71 -7.38 25.97
C PRO A 38 22.66 -8.89 25.72
N VAL A 39 22.67 -9.31 24.46
CA VAL A 39 22.84 -10.72 24.07
C VAL A 39 24.34 -11.03 23.99
N LYS A 40 24.87 -11.83 24.92
CA LYS A 40 26.17 -12.50 24.78
C LYS A 40 26.04 -13.58 23.68
N ALA A 41 26.65 -13.35 22.53
CA ALA A 41 26.81 -14.37 21.49
C ALA A 41 28.14 -15.11 21.67
N GLN A 42 28.09 -16.41 21.97
CA GLN A 42 29.23 -17.31 21.77
C GLN A 42 29.26 -17.75 20.30
N PRO A 43 30.42 -17.75 19.62
CA PRO A 43 30.49 -18.14 18.21
C PRO A 43 30.64 -19.67 18.05
N LEU A 44 29.63 -20.32 17.47
CA LEU A 44 29.75 -21.63 16.85
C LEU A 44 30.30 -21.46 15.43
N LYS A 45 31.49 -22.01 15.15
CA LYS A 45 32.10 -22.06 13.82
C LYS A 45 31.36 -23.09 12.96
N VAL A 46 30.71 -22.62 11.88
CA VAL A 46 30.28 -23.48 10.77
C VAL A 46 30.85 -22.89 9.49
N GLY A 47 31.74 -23.64 8.84
CA GLY A 47 32.39 -23.25 7.59
C GLY A 47 31.38 -23.19 6.44
N ARG A 48 31.42 -22.10 5.65
CA ARG A 48 30.68 -21.96 4.40
C ARG A 48 31.64 -21.96 3.22
N ILE A 49 31.52 -22.96 2.37
CA ILE A 49 32.01 -22.96 0.99
C ILE A 49 31.11 -22.00 0.20
N VAL A 50 31.71 -21.02 -0.48
CA VAL A 50 31.01 -20.06 -1.36
C VAL A 50 31.51 -20.28 -2.78
N THR A 51 30.64 -20.78 -3.66
CA THR A 51 30.84 -20.77 -5.10
C THR A 51 30.41 -19.40 -5.67
N ARG A 52 31.26 -18.79 -6.49
CA ARG A 52 31.01 -17.50 -7.16
C ARG A 52 30.27 -17.71 -8.50
N PRO A 53 29.27 -16.89 -8.87
CA PRO A 53 28.76 -16.85 -10.23
C PRO A 53 29.62 -15.94 -11.13
N ALA A 54 29.73 -16.30 -12.41
CA ALA A 54 30.52 -15.63 -13.45
C ALA A 54 29.88 -14.29 -13.92
N PRO A 55 30.68 -13.31 -14.37
CA PRO A 55 30.15 -12.04 -14.86
C PRO A 55 29.77 -12.10 -16.35
N ILE A 56 28.57 -11.62 -16.67
CA ILE A 56 28.10 -11.33 -18.03
C ILE A 56 28.65 -9.95 -18.44
N ARG A 57 29.30 -9.89 -19.60
CA ARG A 57 29.97 -8.72 -20.17
C ARG A 57 28.93 -7.91 -20.97
N ALA A 58 28.56 -6.72 -20.50
CA ALA A 58 27.79 -5.75 -21.28
C ALA A 58 28.75 -4.79 -21.97
N VAL A 59 28.72 -4.79 -23.31
CA VAL A 59 29.42 -3.86 -24.20
C VAL A 59 28.63 -2.55 -24.24
N SER A 60 29.28 -1.42 -23.97
CA SER A 60 28.74 -0.08 -24.25
C SER A 60 29.57 0.59 -25.34
N VAL A 61 28.91 0.89 -26.45
CA VAL A 61 29.41 1.68 -27.58
C VAL A 61 29.17 3.16 -27.29
N ALA A 62 30.21 3.98 -27.41
CA ALA A 62 30.14 5.43 -27.63
C ALA A 62 31.19 5.71 -28.71
N GLY A 63 30.90 6.34 -29.85
CA GLY A 63 30.03 7.50 -30.04
C GLY A 63 30.95 8.70 -30.24
N GLU A 64 31.30 8.94 -31.49
CA GLU A 64 32.31 9.88 -31.99
C GLU A 64 32.04 11.35 -31.61
N GLN A 65 33.09 12.09 -31.24
CA GLN A 65 33.22 13.52 -31.52
C GLN A 65 34.70 13.92 -31.61
N ALA A 66 35.01 14.65 -32.66
CA ALA A 66 36.34 14.89 -33.22
C ALA A 66 36.99 16.20 -32.73
N SER A 67 38.32 16.19 -32.57
CA SER A 67 39.22 17.30 -32.93
C SER A 67 40.70 16.83 -32.91
N SER A 68 41.37 17.06 -34.05
CA SER A 68 42.74 16.78 -34.54
C SER A 68 43.91 17.49 -33.81
N PRO A 69 45.22 17.39 -34.23
CA PRO A 69 45.95 16.38 -35.04
C PRO A 69 47.29 15.88 -34.41
N LEU A 70 47.91 14.88 -35.08
CA LEU A 70 49.20 14.18 -34.84
C LEU A 70 50.47 15.08 -35.01
N PRO A 71 51.70 14.63 -34.68
CA PRO A 71 52.47 13.72 -35.56
C PRO A 71 53.23 12.57 -34.87
N ASP A 72 53.08 11.39 -35.47
CA ASP A 72 54.09 10.37 -35.83
C ASP A 72 55.21 9.97 -34.86
N ALA A 73 55.12 8.74 -34.34
CA ALA A 73 56.29 7.89 -34.11
C ALA A 73 55.93 6.38 -34.17
N ALA A 74 56.30 5.78 -35.30
CA ALA A 74 56.73 4.40 -35.51
C ALA A 74 55.97 3.24 -34.83
N GLU A 75 55.22 2.50 -35.65
CA GLU A 75 54.78 1.14 -35.37
C GLU A 75 55.96 0.18 -35.18
N THR A 76 56.02 -0.49 -34.02
CA THR A 76 56.59 -1.83 -33.90
C THR A 76 55.53 -2.73 -33.27
N THR A 77 54.78 -3.40 -34.14
CA THR A 77 53.80 -4.41 -33.80
C THR A 77 54.49 -5.62 -33.15
N SER A 78 54.29 -5.80 -31.84
CA SER A 78 54.52 -7.08 -31.16
C SER A 78 53.16 -7.70 -30.79
N PRO A 79 52.97 -9.03 -30.93
CA PRO A 79 51.65 -9.65 -30.87
C PRO A 79 51.04 -9.53 -29.47
N ALA A 80 49.72 -9.30 -29.44
CA ALA A 80 48.93 -8.87 -28.28
C ALA A 80 48.77 -9.90 -27.13
N ASN A 81 49.65 -10.89 -27.00
CA ASN A 81 49.53 -11.93 -25.96
C ASN A 81 50.89 -12.56 -25.60
N THR A 82 51.82 -11.77 -25.08
CA THR A 82 53.04 -12.31 -24.46
C THR A 82 52.91 -12.32 -22.93
N PRO A 83 53.25 -13.43 -22.25
CA PRO A 83 53.08 -13.59 -20.80
C PRO A 83 53.85 -12.55 -19.97
N ARG A 84 54.90 -11.94 -20.53
CA ARG A 84 55.63 -10.83 -19.91
C ARG A 84 54.77 -9.59 -19.70
N ARG A 85 53.91 -9.23 -20.65
CA ARG A 85 53.05 -8.05 -20.56
C ARG A 85 51.95 -8.22 -19.51
N LEU A 86 51.42 -9.44 -19.38
CA LEU A 86 50.45 -9.79 -18.33
C LEU A 86 51.09 -9.80 -16.93
N LEU A 87 52.36 -10.20 -16.82
CA LEU A 87 53.11 -10.10 -15.57
C LEU A 87 53.38 -8.65 -15.18
N GLU A 88 53.73 -7.80 -16.16
CA GLU A 88 53.89 -6.36 -15.95
C GLU A 88 52.56 -5.68 -15.56
N GLU A 89 51.43 -6.05 -16.19
CA GLU A 89 50.10 -5.56 -15.81
C GLU A 89 49.68 -6.04 -14.41
N LEU A 90 50.00 -7.29 -14.02
CA LEU A 90 49.76 -7.80 -12.67
C LEU A 90 50.65 -7.12 -11.63
N GLU A 91 51.89 -6.80 -11.96
CA GLU A 91 52.78 -6.02 -11.09
C GLU A 91 52.33 -4.57 -10.96
N GLN A 92 51.82 -3.96 -12.04
CA GLN A 92 51.18 -2.64 -11.99
C GLN A 92 49.89 -2.67 -11.15
N CYS A 93 49.06 -3.70 -11.28
CA CYS A 93 47.87 -3.88 -10.44
C CYS A 93 48.21 -4.13 -8.95
N LYS A 94 49.34 -4.77 -8.65
CA LYS A 94 49.84 -4.92 -7.26
C LYS A 94 50.39 -3.62 -6.68
N LYS A 95 50.90 -2.71 -7.52
CA LYS A 95 51.34 -1.36 -7.11
C LYS A 95 50.16 -0.41 -6.82
N VAL A 96 48.97 -0.70 -7.33
CA VAL A 96 47.73 -0.02 -6.91
C VAL A 96 47.31 -0.55 -5.54
N VAL A 97 48.02 -0.08 -4.50
CA VAL A 97 47.53 -0.13 -3.14
C VAL A 97 46.27 0.73 -3.12
N TYR A 98 45.09 0.10 -3.08
CA TYR A 98 43.87 0.79 -2.73
C TYR A 98 44.18 1.62 -1.48
N PRO A 99 44.09 2.95 -1.51
CA PRO A 99 44.33 3.73 -0.31
C PRO A 99 43.34 3.17 0.69
N LYS A 100 43.84 2.58 1.79
CA LYS A 100 43.00 2.19 2.92
C LYS A 100 42.22 3.46 3.22
N LYS A 101 40.92 3.49 2.88
CA LYS A 101 40.04 4.62 3.20
C LYS A 101 40.25 4.80 4.69
N LYS A 102 41.01 5.83 5.09
CA LYS A 102 41.03 6.28 6.48
C LYS A 102 39.57 6.53 6.76
N VAL A 103 38.95 5.63 7.51
CA VAL A 103 37.59 5.86 8.02
C VAL A 103 37.74 7.21 8.70
N PRO A 104 37.09 8.29 8.20
CA PRO A 104 37.21 9.57 8.86
C PRO A 104 36.86 9.29 10.32
N PRO A 105 37.63 9.82 11.29
CA PRO A 105 37.28 9.63 12.69
C PRO A 105 35.79 9.94 12.81
N ARG A 106 35.03 9.07 13.48
CA ARG A 106 33.62 9.30 13.77
C ARG A 106 33.53 10.55 14.64
N ARG A 107 33.71 11.72 14.04
CA ARG A 107 33.15 12.96 14.54
C ARG A 107 31.67 12.72 14.40
N PHE A 108 31.06 12.35 15.51
CA PHE A 108 29.65 12.60 15.73
C PHE A 108 29.48 14.13 15.62
N VAL A 109 29.42 14.67 14.40
CA VAL A 109 28.88 16.01 14.13
C VAL A 109 27.36 15.90 14.11
N LEU A 110 26.82 15.15 15.05
CA LEU A 110 25.51 15.39 15.58
C LEU A 110 25.81 16.03 16.92
N ARG A 111 25.99 17.36 16.93
CA ARG A 111 25.62 18.08 18.15
C ARG A 111 24.20 17.62 18.45
N PRO A 112 23.90 17.08 19.65
CA PRO A 112 22.50 16.94 20.03
C PRO A 112 21.88 18.32 19.78
N PRO A 113 20.84 18.40 18.94
CA PRO A 113 20.17 19.68 18.70
C PRO A 113 19.84 20.28 20.07
N ASP A 114 20.00 21.59 20.25
CA ASP A 114 19.58 22.26 21.50
C ASP A 114 18.15 21.80 21.81
N ASP A 115 17.98 20.98 22.86
CA ASP A 115 16.72 20.27 23.10
C ASP A 115 15.55 21.25 23.21
N ALA A 116 15.81 22.46 23.72
CA ALA A 116 14.82 23.54 23.78
C ALA A 116 14.36 24.04 22.38
N LYS A 117 15.29 24.29 21.45
CA LYS A 117 14.94 24.76 20.08
C LYS A 117 14.26 23.67 19.27
N LEU A 118 14.69 22.43 19.44
CA LEU A 118 14.06 21.28 18.80
C LEU A 118 12.64 21.07 19.34
N THR A 119 12.47 21.13 20.66
CA THR A 119 11.16 21.00 21.32
C THR A 119 10.20 22.11 20.87
N GLN A 120 10.67 23.36 20.81
CA GLN A 120 9.87 24.46 20.27
C GLN A 120 9.48 24.25 18.80
N ARG A 121 10.39 23.72 17.96
CA ARG A 121 10.07 23.37 16.57
C ARG A 121 9.01 22.28 16.48
N PHE A 122 9.04 21.28 17.35
CA PHE A 122 8.02 20.24 17.38
C PHE A 122 6.66 20.77 17.85
N LEU A 123 6.63 21.59 18.91
CA LEU A 123 5.40 22.22 19.40
C LEU A 123 4.76 23.15 18.36
N ASN A 124 5.59 23.85 17.57
CA ASN A 124 5.14 24.74 16.52
C ASN A 124 4.95 24.04 15.16
N SER A 125 5.17 22.73 15.08
CA SER A 125 5.10 21.97 13.83
C SER A 125 3.63 21.78 13.42
N PRO A 126 3.27 22.10 12.17
CA PRO A 126 1.96 21.75 11.62
C PRO A 126 1.65 20.25 11.75
N GLN A 127 2.69 19.39 11.77
CA GLN A 127 2.51 17.93 11.88
C GLN A 127 1.88 17.44 13.18
N LEU A 128 1.91 18.25 14.23
CA LEU A 128 1.34 17.92 15.54
C LEU A 128 0.16 18.83 15.92
N SER A 129 -0.30 19.66 14.98
CA SER A 129 -1.35 20.65 15.23
C SER A 129 -2.74 20.02 15.39
N LEU A 130 -3.04 18.94 14.66
CA LEU A 130 -4.38 18.35 14.61
C LEU A 130 -4.46 17.08 15.45
N LYS A 131 -4.96 17.22 16.69
CA LYS A 131 -5.15 16.10 17.61
C LYS A 131 -6.31 15.19 17.21
N SER A 132 -7.37 15.74 16.61
CA SER A 132 -8.54 14.99 16.13
C SER A 132 -8.24 14.14 14.89
N PHE A 133 -7.27 14.56 14.06
CA PHE A 133 -6.89 13.87 12.81
C PHE A 133 -5.38 13.57 12.77
N PRO A 134 -4.88 12.60 13.57
CA PRO A 134 -3.44 12.34 13.69
C PRO A 134 -2.79 11.89 12.37
N LEU A 135 -3.52 11.15 11.53
CA LEU A 135 -3.02 10.72 10.23
C LEU A 135 -2.84 11.91 9.28
N LEU A 136 -3.85 12.77 9.16
CA LEU A 136 -3.80 13.98 8.33
C LEU A 136 -2.69 14.90 8.83
N SER A 137 -2.66 15.14 10.15
CA SER A 137 -1.61 15.91 10.82
C SER A 137 -0.23 15.38 10.42
N SER A 138 -0.01 14.07 10.46
CA SER A 138 1.28 13.48 10.10
C SER A 138 1.72 13.74 8.65
N CYS A 139 0.82 14.09 7.74
CA CYS A 139 1.13 14.38 6.33
C CYS A 139 1.37 15.87 6.04
N LEU A 140 1.09 16.74 7.00
CA LEU A 140 1.42 18.17 6.91
C LEU A 140 2.94 18.40 6.88
N PRO A 141 3.41 19.57 6.41
CA PRO A 141 4.83 19.86 6.40
C PRO A 141 5.35 20.07 7.85
N PRO A 142 6.57 19.61 8.17
CA PRO A 142 7.14 19.75 9.52
C PRO A 142 7.47 21.21 9.91
N SER A 143 7.42 22.14 8.96
CA SER A 143 7.59 23.57 9.17
C SER A 143 6.52 24.33 8.38
N GLN A 144 6.24 25.56 8.81
CA GLN A 144 5.32 26.44 8.08
C GLN A 144 5.84 26.73 6.66
N LEU A 145 4.89 27.01 5.76
CA LEU A 145 5.15 27.37 4.38
C LEU A 145 5.78 28.78 4.30
N ASN A 146 6.78 28.92 3.44
CA ASN A 146 7.49 30.17 3.18
C ASN A 146 6.67 31.10 2.26
N ASN A 147 7.09 32.37 2.14
CA ASN A 147 6.45 33.32 1.23
C ASN A 147 6.45 32.86 -0.24
N SER A 148 7.50 32.14 -0.67
CA SER A 148 7.57 31.55 -2.02
C SER A 148 6.53 30.46 -2.25
N ASP A 149 6.20 29.70 -1.19
CA ASP A 149 5.20 28.65 -1.24
C ASP A 149 3.80 29.27 -1.32
N ARG A 150 3.56 30.32 -0.51
CA ARG A 150 2.31 31.11 -0.56
C ARG A 150 2.08 31.75 -1.91
N ALA A 151 3.11 32.37 -2.50
CA ALA A 151 2.99 32.95 -3.84
C ALA A 151 2.59 31.92 -4.91
N TRP A 152 3.12 30.69 -4.83
CA TRP A 152 2.67 29.62 -5.72
C TRP A 152 1.21 29.24 -5.45
N MET A 153 0.80 29.17 -4.19
CA MET A 153 -0.59 28.87 -3.84
C MET A 153 -1.53 29.94 -4.39
N ASP A 154 -1.18 31.22 -4.27
CA ASP A 154 -1.99 32.33 -4.78
C ASP A 154 -2.13 32.30 -6.32
N GLU A 155 -1.08 31.87 -7.03
CA GLU A 155 -1.05 31.84 -8.50
C GLU A 155 -1.74 30.61 -9.10
N TYR A 156 -1.52 29.41 -8.54
CA TYR A 156 -1.85 28.14 -9.21
C TYR A 156 -2.96 27.33 -8.53
N LEU A 157 -3.30 27.62 -7.28
CA LEU A 157 -4.26 26.79 -6.53
C LEU A 157 -5.68 26.89 -7.10
N LEU A 158 -6.06 28.05 -7.63
CA LEU A 158 -7.36 28.26 -8.25
C LEU A 158 -7.51 27.38 -9.51
N GLU A 159 -6.48 27.33 -10.37
CA GLU A 159 -6.44 26.46 -11.54
C GLU A 159 -6.60 24.99 -11.14
N ALA A 160 -5.85 24.55 -10.12
CA ALA A 160 -5.93 23.19 -9.59
C ALA A 160 -7.33 22.85 -9.05
N LYS A 161 -7.93 23.75 -8.26
CA LYS A 161 -9.28 23.56 -7.70
C LYS A 161 -10.34 23.53 -8.78
N GLN A 162 -10.26 24.41 -9.76
CA GLN A 162 -11.17 24.46 -10.90
C GLN A 162 -11.11 23.16 -11.71
N ALA A 163 -9.90 22.70 -12.04
CA ALA A 163 -9.68 21.45 -12.76
C ALA A 163 -10.24 20.22 -12.01
N LEU A 164 -10.13 20.20 -10.68
CA LEU A 164 -10.62 19.11 -9.83
C LEU A 164 -12.11 19.24 -9.44
N GLY A 165 -12.77 20.35 -9.81
CA GLY A 165 -14.17 20.62 -9.48
C GLY A 165 -14.43 20.97 -8.01
N TYR A 166 -13.47 21.63 -7.34
CA TYR A 166 -13.61 22.08 -5.95
C TYR A 166 -14.02 23.56 -5.86
N PRO A 167 -14.66 23.98 -4.74
CA PRO A 167 -14.94 25.39 -4.48
C PRO A 167 -13.65 26.23 -4.52
N LEU A 168 -13.71 27.39 -5.17
CA LEU A 168 -12.57 28.29 -5.33
C LEU A 168 -12.23 29.06 -4.04
N GLU A 169 -13.15 29.08 -3.07
CA GLU A 169 -12.93 29.73 -1.79
C GLU A 169 -11.72 29.12 -1.04
N PRO A 170 -10.97 29.94 -0.28
CA PRO A 170 -9.88 29.44 0.57
C PRO A 170 -10.40 28.42 1.59
N SER A 171 -9.71 27.29 1.73
CA SER A 171 -10.09 26.25 2.70
C SER A 171 -9.91 26.72 4.15
N GLU A 172 -9.15 27.78 4.38
CA GLU A 172 -8.92 28.39 5.70
C GLU A 172 -10.22 28.89 6.37
N ASN A 173 -11.24 29.22 5.58
CA ASN A 173 -12.56 29.67 6.06
C ASN A 173 -13.39 28.54 6.69
N LEU A 174 -12.99 27.29 6.50
CA LEU A 174 -13.67 26.13 7.09
C LEU A 174 -13.37 26.03 8.59
N ARG A 175 -14.33 25.46 9.33
CA ARG A 175 -14.18 25.21 10.78
C ARG A 175 -12.97 24.31 11.07
N ASP A 176 -12.33 24.52 12.21
CA ASP A 176 -11.12 23.77 12.64
C ASP A 176 -11.32 22.25 12.71
N GLU A 177 -12.54 21.80 13.00
CA GLU A 177 -12.90 20.37 13.05
C GLU A 177 -13.07 19.73 11.66
N ASN A 178 -13.08 20.52 10.59
CA ASN A 178 -13.22 19.99 9.24
C ASN A 178 -11.83 19.66 8.65
N PRO A 179 -11.52 18.38 8.33
CA PRO A 179 -10.24 18.00 7.74
C PRO A 179 -9.99 18.67 6.37
N ALA A 180 -11.05 19.10 5.68
CA ALA A 180 -10.94 19.87 4.44
C ALA A 180 -10.29 21.26 4.63
N LYS A 181 -10.18 21.78 5.86
CA LYS A 181 -9.47 23.03 6.14
C LYS A 181 -8.01 23.00 5.64
N GLN A 182 -7.38 21.82 5.70
CA GLN A 182 -5.99 21.63 5.28
C GLN A 182 -5.83 21.32 3.79
N PHE A 183 -6.94 21.26 3.04
CA PHE A 183 -6.93 20.79 1.66
C PHE A 183 -5.99 21.62 0.78
N ASP A 184 -5.98 22.94 0.92
CA ASP A 184 -5.14 23.84 0.12
C ASP A 184 -3.65 23.58 0.34
N THR A 185 -3.25 23.31 1.59
CA THR A 185 -1.87 22.96 1.95
C THR A 185 -1.48 21.58 1.39
N LEU A 186 -2.38 20.59 1.47
CA LEU A 186 -2.10 19.25 0.95
C LEU A 186 -2.10 19.22 -0.57
N LEU A 187 -2.97 20.01 -1.22
CA LEU A 187 -3.02 20.17 -2.67
C LEU A 187 -1.75 20.84 -3.18
N TYR A 188 -1.27 21.89 -2.51
CA TYR A 188 0.05 22.47 -2.75
C TYR A 188 1.12 21.38 -2.74
N LEU A 189 1.25 20.65 -1.62
CA LEU A 189 2.26 19.59 -1.46
C LEU A 189 2.13 18.48 -2.53
N ALA A 190 0.93 18.19 -3.01
CA ALA A 190 0.72 17.16 -4.03
C ALA A 190 1.42 17.50 -5.36
N PHE A 191 1.51 18.77 -5.73
CA PHE A 191 2.21 19.21 -6.95
C PHE A 191 3.72 19.40 -6.77
N GLN A 192 4.22 19.44 -5.53
CA GLN A 192 5.65 19.68 -5.24
C GLN A 192 6.54 18.42 -5.38
N HIS A 193 6.51 17.82 -6.56
CA HIS A 193 7.38 16.70 -6.91
C HIS A 193 8.82 17.17 -7.17
N PRO A 194 9.84 16.37 -6.81
CA PRO A 194 11.23 16.78 -6.94
C PRO A 194 11.67 16.78 -8.41
N THR A 195 11.90 17.96 -8.99
CA THR A 195 12.59 18.15 -10.28
C THR A 195 13.99 18.72 -10.05
N ALA A 196 14.91 18.48 -10.99
CA ALA A 196 16.29 18.98 -10.88
C ALA A 196 16.34 20.52 -10.90
N GLU A 197 15.35 21.15 -11.56
CA GLU A 197 15.31 22.57 -11.88
C GLU A 197 14.54 23.42 -10.86
N SER A 198 13.59 22.82 -10.11
CA SER A 198 12.80 23.57 -9.14
C SER A 198 13.53 23.71 -7.80
N GLU A 199 14.14 24.88 -7.56
CA GLU A 199 14.71 25.28 -6.26
C GLU A 199 13.70 25.13 -5.10
N ARG A 200 12.41 25.38 -5.35
CA ARG A 200 11.33 25.27 -4.34
C ARG A 200 11.21 23.84 -3.81
N THR A 201 11.26 22.85 -4.70
CA THR A 201 11.17 21.42 -4.35
C THR A 201 12.44 20.86 -3.68
N LYS A 202 13.53 21.64 -3.63
CA LYS A 202 14.75 21.28 -2.87
C LYS A 202 14.56 21.46 -1.37
N THR A 203 13.60 22.29 -0.95
CA THR A 203 13.29 22.45 0.48
C THR A 203 12.85 21.12 1.10
N ARG A 204 13.51 20.75 2.21
CA ARG A 204 13.34 19.40 2.80
C ARG A 204 11.91 19.13 3.24
N HIS A 205 11.23 20.13 3.82
CA HIS A 205 9.89 19.97 4.40
C HIS A 205 8.83 19.76 3.31
N VAL A 206 8.89 20.52 2.21
CA VAL A 206 7.99 20.36 1.05
C VAL A 206 8.20 19.01 0.38
N ARG A 207 9.46 18.66 0.06
CA ARG A 207 9.79 17.37 -0.56
C ARG A 207 9.33 16.19 0.29
N ASN A 208 9.49 16.30 1.61
CA ASN A 208 9.03 15.28 2.54
C ASN A 208 7.50 15.19 2.54
N GLY A 209 6.78 16.33 2.61
CA GLY A 209 5.31 16.38 2.53
C GLY A 209 4.76 15.71 1.27
N HIS A 210 5.26 16.11 0.08
CA HIS A 210 4.89 15.49 -1.19
C HIS A 210 5.11 13.97 -1.18
N SER A 211 6.31 13.52 -0.77
CA SER A 211 6.64 12.11 -0.78
C SER A 211 5.76 11.27 0.17
N ARG A 212 5.27 11.86 1.28
CA ARG A 212 4.39 11.20 2.25
C ARG A 212 2.98 11.04 1.69
N LEU A 213 2.44 12.08 1.05
CA LEU A 213 1.16 12.02 0.35
C LEU A 213 1.18 11.00 -0.79
N TRP A 214 2.23 11.05 -1.62
CA TRP A 214 2.46 10.09 -2.69
C TRP A 214 2.48 8.64 -2.21
N PHE A 215 3.16 8.38 -1.08
CA PHE A 215 3.24 7.05 -0.47
C PHE A 215 1.87 6.55 -0.01
N LEU A 216 1.09 7.40 0.66
CA LEU A 216 -0.26 7.04 1.11
C LEU A 216 -1.20 6.80 -0.07
N GLY A 217 -1.25 7.75 -1.01
CA GLY A 217 -2.22 7.73 -2.10
C GLY A 217 -2.03 6.58 -3.08
N GLN A 218 -0.84 5.98 -3.15
CA GLN A 218 -0.64 4.72 -3.88
C GLN A 218 -1.60 3.63 -3.38
N PHE A 219 -1.65 3.41 -2.06
CA PHE A 219 -2.45 2.34 -1.47
C PHE A 219 -3.93 2.68 -1.42
N VAL A 220 -4.27 3.96 -1.27
CA VAL A 220 -5.65 4.46 -1.39
C VAL A 220 -6.22 4.10 -2.76
N LEU A 221 -5.51 4.42 -3.85
CA LEU A 221 -5.95 4.12 -5.20
C LEU A 221 -6.04 2.61 -5.48
N GLU A 222 -5.04 1.85 -5.02
CA GLU A 222 -5.05 0.39 -5.18
C GLU A 222 -6.23 -0.26 -4.43
N LEU A 223 -6.61 0.27 -3.25
CA LEU A 223 -7.78 -0.21 -2.51
C LEU A 223 -9.08 0.21 -3.21
N ALA A 224 -9.21 1.47 -3.62
CA ALA A 224 -10.42 1.97 -4.27
C ALA A 224 -10.75 1.17 -5.54
N LEU A 225 -9.75 0.93 -6.40
CA LEU A 225 -9.98 0.10 -7.59
C LEU A 225 -10.24 -1.37 -7.25
N ALA A 226 -9.62 -1.93 -6.22
CA ALA A 226 -9.89 -3.31 -5.80
C ALA A 226 -11.35 -3.47 -5.34
N GLU A 227 -11.83 -2.57 -4.47
CA GLU A 227 -13.22 -2.57 -3.99
C GLU A 227 -14.22 -2.37 -5.13
N TYR A 228 -13.93 -1.45 -6.05
CA TYR A 228 -14.75 -1.19 -7.23
C TYR A 228 -14.85 -2.41 -8.14
N PHE A 229 -13.73 -2.99 -8.56
CA PHE A 229 -13.73 -4.11 -9.50
C PHE A 229 -14.28 -5.39 -8.91
N LEU A 230 -14.15 -5.62 -7.60
CA LEU A 230 -14.80 -6.75 -6.95
C LEU A 230 -16.32 -6.65 -7.03
N GLN A 231 -16.87 -5.46 -6.83
CA GLN A 231 -18.31 -5.23 -6.90
C GLN A 231 -18.84 -5.19 -8.35
N ARG A 232 -18.07 -4.62 -9.28
CA ARG A 232 -18.43 -4.56 -10.70
C ARG A 232 -18.36 -5.92 -11.39
N TYR A 233 -17.36 -6.73 -11.04
CA TYR A 233 -17.09 -8.04 -11.66
C TYR A 233 -17.16 -9.17 -10.60
N PRO A 234 -18.39 -9.62 -10.25
CA PRO A 234 -18.59 -10.52 -9.11
C PRO A 234 -18.00 -11.92 -9.32
N ARG A 235 -17.93 -12.44 -10.55
CA ARG A 235 -17.37 -13.77 -10.84
C ARG A 235 -15.93 -13.75 -11.34
N GLU A 236 -15.40 -12.60 -11.75
CA GLU A 236 -14.01 -12.49 -12.19
C GLU A 236 -13.05 -12.84 -11.03
N SER A 237 -11.94 -13.53 -11.32
CA SER A 237 -10.94 -13.83 -10.30
C SER A 237 -10.03 -12.63 -10.03
N PRO A 238 -9.38 -12.52 -8.86
CA PRO A 238 -8.49 -11.39 -8.55
C PRO A 238 -7.29 -11.21 -9.49
N GLY A 239 -6.88 -12.24 -10.24
CA GLY A 239 -5.75 -12.17 -11.17
C GLY A 239 -5.97 -11.16 -12.31
N PRO A 240 -6.99 -11.37 -13.17
CA PRO A 240 -7.46 -10.38 -14.14
C PRO A 240 -7.70 -8.97 -13.55
N MET A 241 -8.34 -8.87 -12.39
CA MET A 241 -8.56 -7.56 -11.74
C MET A 241 -7.25 -6.82 -11.46
N ARG A 242 -6.22 -7.51 -10.97
CA ARG A 242 -4.89 -6.90 -10.76
C ARG A 242 -4.25 -6.42 -12.05
N GLU A 243 -4.42 -7.13 -13.15
CA GLU A 243 -3.92 -6.70 -14.47
C GLU A 243 -4.61 -5.43 -14.93
N ARG A 244 -5.94 -5.37 -14.79
CA ARG A 244 -6.75 -4.18 -15.10
C ARG A 244 -6.31 -2.97 -14.28
N VAL A 245 -6.18 -3.13 -12.96
CA VAL A 245 -5.70 -2.08 -12.05
C VAL A 245 -4.31 -1.60 -12.44
N TYR A 246 -3.38 -2.52 -12.74
CA TYR A 246 -2.02 -2.18 -13.13
C TYR A 246 -1.96 -1.43 -14.47
N ALA A 247 -2.83 -1.78 -15.42
CA ALA A 247 -2.91 -1.11 -16.71
C ALA A 247 -3.52 0.30 -16.59
N LEU A 248 -4.59 0.46 -15.79
CA LEU A 248 -5.25 1.75 -15.52
C LEU A 248 -4.34 2.70 -14.76
N ILE A 249 -3.75 2.27 -13.64
CA ILE A 249 -2.72 3.01 -12.88
C ILE A 249 -1.34 2.78 -13.54
N GLY A 250 -1.35 2.63 -14.86
CA GLY A 250 -0.20 2.33 -15.66
C GLY A 250 0.53 3.58 -16.10
N LYS A 251 1.74 3.33 -16.61
CA LYS A 251 2.66 4.33 -17.14
C LYS A 251 2.11 5.12 -18.34
N ARG A 252 1.17 4.53 -19.10
CA ARG A 252 0.63 5.13 -20.33
C ARG A 252 -0.62 5.99 -20.08
N THR A 253 -1.40 5.65 -19.07
CA THR A 253 -2.75 6.20 -18.87
C THR A 253 -2.70 7.47 -18.04
N MET A 254 -1.92 7.51 -16.96
CA MET A 254 -1.84 8.68 -16.08
C MET A 254 -1.43 9.99 -16.78
N PRO A 255 -0.42 10.02 -17.69
CA PRO A 255 -0.09 11.26 -18.41
C PRO A 255 -1.26 11.78 -19.25
N LYS A 256 -2.05 10.88 -19.85
CA LYS A 256 -3.25 11.25 -20.61
C LYS A 256 -4.31 11.86 -19.71
N TRP A 257 -4.51 11.30 -18.52
CA TRP A 257 -5.47 11.83 -17.54
C TRP A 257 -5.06 13.18 -16.97
N ILE A 258 -3.78 13.37 -16.62
CA ILE A 258 -3.28 14.69 -16.18
C ILE A 258 -3.50 15.74 -17.27
N LYS A 259 -3.26 15.40 -18.53
CA LYS A 259 -3.49 16.29 -19.68
C LYS A 259 -4.98 16.57 -19.91
N ALA A 260 -5.83 15.53 -19.81
CA ALA A 260 -7.27 15.65 -19.97
C ALA A 260 -7.91 16.52 -18.89
N ALA A 261 -7.38 16.48 -17.66
CA ALA A 261 -7.80 17.33 -16.55
C ALA A 261 -7.16 18.74 -16.58
N SER A 262 -6.40 19.09 -17.63
CA SER A 262 -5.68 20.37 -17.74
C SER A 262 -4.67 20.64 -16.61
N LEU A 263 -4.16 19.61 -15.93
CA LEU A 263 -3.21 19.74 -14.82
C LEU A 263 -1.74 19.66 -15.26
N GLN A 264 -1.47 19.50 -16.56
CA GLN A 264 -0.11 19.30 -17.08
C GLN A 264 0.82 20.47 -16.80
N ASN A 265 0.32 21.71 -16.83
CA ASN A 265 1.12 22.92 -16.59
C ASN A 265 1.56 23.02 -15.12
N LEU A 266 0.76 22.49 -14.20
CA LEU A 266 1.11 22.44 -12.78
C LEU A 266 2.17 21.38 -12.47
N VAL A 267 2.20 20.30 -13.26
CA VAL A 267 3.23 19.26 -13.15
C VAL A 267 4.50 19.67 -13.89
N PHE A 268 4.39 20.32 -15.05
CA PHE A 268 5.53 20.75 -15.85
C PHE A 268 5.34 22.21 -16.27
N PRO A 269 5.76 23.18 -15.42
CA PRO A 269 5.51 24.60 -15.69
C PRO A 269 6.22 25.12 -16.95
N TYR A 270 7.39 24.57 -17.27
CA TYR A 270 8.24 25.06 -18.37
C TYR A 270 8.35 24.09 -19.55
N ASP A 271 7.93 22.84 -19.37
CA ASP A 271 8.11 21.77 -20.35
C ASP A 271 6.78 21.34 -20.97
N ASP A 272 6.81 21.09 -22.28
CA ASP A 272 5.70 20.43 -22.96
C ASP A 272 5.74 18.92 -22.69
N ILE A 273 4.69 18.41 -22.05
CA ILE A 273 4.53 17.00 -21.69
C ILE A 273 4.64 16.05 -22.89
N ASP A 274 4.33 16.50 -24.11
CA ASP A 274 4.42 15.69 -25.31
C ASP A 274 5.86 15.56 -25.84
N LYS A 275 6.69 16.58 -25.57
CA LYS A 275 8.11 16.62 -25.98
C LYS A 275 9.02 15.88 -25.01
N LEU A 276 8.59 15.73 -23.75
CA LEU A 276 9.37 15.04 -22.72
C LEU A 276 9.58 13.55 -23.03
N VAL A 277 10.79 13.07 -22.76
CA VAL A 277 11.10 11.65 -22.85
C VAL A 277 10.26 10.89 -21.83
N ARG A 278 9.73 9.74 -22.26
CA ARG A 278 8.87 8.86 -21.44
C ARG A 278 9.42 8.63 -20.02
N LYS A 279 10.73 8.41 -19.89
CA LYS A 279 11.41 8.14 -18.61
C LYS A 279 11.40 9.34 -17.65
N GLU A 280 11.36 10.54 -18.19
CA GLU A 280 11.35 11.80 -17.42
C GLU A 280 9.92 12.23 -17.11
N ARG A 281 8.99 12.00 -18.04
CA ARG A 281 7.57 12.31 -17.88
C ARG A 281 6.86 11.45 -16.85
N GLU A 282 7.04 10.13 -16.92
CA GLU A 282 6.21 9.18 -16.15
C GLU A 282 6.37 9.28 -14.64
N PRO A 283 7.58 9.33 -14.06
CA PRO A 283 7.74 9.34 -12.61
C PRO A 283 7.11 10.56 -11.92
N PRO A 284 7.32 11.81 -12.40
CA PRO A 284 6.64 13.01 -11.88
C PRO A 284 5.12 12.92 -11.91
N VAL A 285 4.56 12.60 -13.09
CA VAL A 285 3.10 12.45 -13.28
C VAL A 285 2.54 11.44 -12.30
N LYS A 286 3.18 10.28 -12.20
CA LYS A 286 2.78 9.23 -11.28
C LYS A 286 2.90 9.67 -9.83
N SER A 287 3.93 10.46 -9.49
CA SER A 287 4.08 10.94 -8.12
C SER A 287 3.05 11.97 -7.71
N VAL A 288 2.75 12.92 -8.60
CA VAL A 288 1.69 13.90 -8.38
C VAL A 288 0.33 13.22 -8.33
N PHE A 289 0.03 12.32 -9.27
CA PHE A 289 -1.24 11.60 -9.32
C PHE A 289 -1.53 10.87 -8.00
N TRP A 290 -0.59 10.05 -7.49
CA TRP A 290 -0.83 9.41 -6.19
C TRP A 290 -0.88 10.42 -5.04
N ALA A 291 -0.06 11.48 -5.04
CA ALA A 291 -0.10 12.48 -3.98
C ALA A 291 -1.45 13.22 -3.91
N LEU A 292 -2.07 13.51 -5.06
CA LEU A 292 -3.41 14.09 -5.16
C LEU A 292 -4.44 13.20 -4.45
N PHE A 293 -4.47 11.91 -4.77
CA PHE A 293 -5.39 10.98 -4.12
C PHE A 293 -5.09 10.75 -2.64
N GLY A 294 -3.83 10.89 -2.22
CA GLY A 294 -3.46 10.95 -0.81
C GLY A 294 -4.07 12.15 -0.09
N ALA A 295 -4.01 13.34 -0.69
CA ALA A 295 -4.61 14.55 -0.15
C ALA A 295 -6.15 14.47 -0.10
N ILE A 296 -6.78 14.03 -1.18
CA ILE A 296 -8.23 13.87 -1.30
C ILE A 296 -8.75 12.88 -0.25
N TYR A 297 -8.08 11.73 -0.08
CA TYR A 297 -8.46 10.73 0.91
C TYR A 297 -8.40 11.28 2.34
N LEU A 298 -7.37 12.05 2.68
CA LEU A 298 -7.22 12.62 4.02
C LEU A 298 -8.30 13.66 4.32
N CYS A 299 -8.67 14.49 3.35
CA CYS A 299 -9.65 15.57 3.52
C CYS A 299 -11.11 15.10 3.40
N PHE A 300 -11.41 14.20 2.47
CA PHE A 300 -12.80 13.89 2.08
C PHE A 300 -13.14 12.39 2.14
N GLY A 301 -12.14 11.51 2.20
CA GLY A 301 -12.33 10.05 2.28
C GLY A 301 -12.53 9.36 0.93
N MET A 302 -12.87 8.06 0.97
CA MET A 302 -13.00 7.20 -0.22
C MET A 302 -14.08 7.61 -1.24
N PRO A 303 -15.28 8.09 -0.85
CA PRO A 303 -16.29 8.51 -1.83
C PRO A 303 -15.77 9.57 -2.81
N GLU A 304 -14.98 10.52 -2.30
CA GLU A 304 -14.40 11.59 -3.10
C GLU A 304 -13.27 11.08 -4.01
N VAL A 305 -12.52 10.05 -3.58
CA VAL A 305 -11.54 9.36 -4.42
C VAL A 305 -12.23 8.77 -5.65
N TYR A 306 -13.41 8.14 -5.50
CA TYR A 306 -14.16 7.64 -6.65
C TYR A 306 -14.62 8.78 -7.56
N ARG A 307 -15.20 9.85 -7.01
CA ARG A 307 -15.65 11.01 -7.79
C ARG A 307 -14.52 11.59 -8.66
N VAL A 308 -13.38 11.89 -8.06
CA VAL A 308 -12.24 12.48 -8.79
C VAL A 308 -11.66 11.50 -9.81
N LEU A 309 -11.58 10.20 -9.48
CA LEU A 309 -11.03 9.22 -10.40
C LEU A 309 -11.90 9.05 -11.66
N PHE A 310 -13.22 8.99 -11.51
CA PHE A 310 -14.12 8.70 -12.62
C PHE A 310 -14.69 9.94 -13.31
N GLU A 311 -15.07 11.00 -12.58
CA GLU A 311 -15.63 12.23 -13.18
C GLU A 311 -14.55 13.15 -13.71
N VAL A 312 -13.55 13.46 -12.88
CA VAL A 312 -12.53 14.46 -13.23
C VAL A 312 -11.51 13.88 -14.20
N PHE A 313 -10.95 12.71 -13.87
CA PHE A 313 -9.96 12.07 -14.73
C PHE A 313 -10.57 11.20 -15.85
N GLY A 314 -11.88 10.98 -15.85
CA GLY A 314 -12.56 10.23 -16.90
C GLY A 314 -12.11 8.76 -16.99
N MET A 315 -11.78 8.12 -15.85
CA MET A 315 -11.32 6.73 -15.85
C MET A 315 -12.37 5.80 -16.46
N ASN A 316 -12.05 5.22 -17.62
CA ASN A 316 -12.90 4.21 -18.24
C ASN A 316 -12.52 2.79 -17.78
N PRO A 317 -13.37 2.07 -17.03
CA PRO A 317 -13.08 0.70 -16.60
C PRO A 317 -13.01 -0.30 -17.76
N GLU A 318 -13.63 0.04 -18.91
CA GLU A 318 -13.73 -0.81 -20.08
C GLU A 318 -12.71 -0.51 -21.19
N ASP A 319 -11.73 0.38 -20.96
CA ASP A 319 -10.69 0.69 -21.96
C ASP A 319 -10.01 -0.59 -22.46
N GLU A 320 -10.08 -0.83 -23.77
CA GLU A 320 -9.53 -2.01 -24.44
C GLU A 320 -8.04 -2.24 -24.12
N ASN A 321 -7.28 -1.16 -23.97
CA ASN A 321 -5.85 -1.24 -23.65
C ASN A 321 -5.58 -1.70 -22.21
N CYS A 322 -6.59 -1.64 -21.36
CA CYS A 322 -6.52 -1.99 -19.95
C CYS A 322 -7.23 -3.30 -19.62
N GLN A 323 -7.83 -3.97 -20.62
CA GLN A 323 -8.49 -5.26 -20.41
C GLN A 323 -7.46 -6.35 -20.05
N PRO A 324 -7.76 -7.20 -19.06
CA PRO A 324 -6.89 -8.29 -18.67
C PRO A 324 -6.80 -9.36 -19.75
N ARG A 325 -5.80 -10.23 -19.65
CA ARG A 325 -5.74 -11.39 -20.54
C ARG A 325 -6.89 -12.34 -20.22
N LEU A 326 -7.69 -12.67 -21.25
CA LEU A 326 -8.79 -13.61 -21.10
C LEU A 326 -8.24 -14.99 -20.73
N ARG A 327 -8.62 -15.49 -19.55
CA ARG A 327 -8.19 -16.80 -19.03
C ARG A 327 -9.28 -17.86 -19.09
N ARG A 328 -10.54 -17.44 -18.93
CA ARG A 328 -11.73 -18.31 -18.94
C ARG A 328 -12.87 -17.55 -19.59
N GLN A 329 -13.65 -18.24 -20.41
CA GLN A 329 -14.89 -17.75 -21.00
C GLN A 329 -16.06 -18.13 -20.08
N LEU A 330 -16.14 -17.52 -18.91
CA LEU A 330 -17.33 -17.60 -18.07
C LEU A 330 -18.01 -16.25 -18.08
N GLU A 331 -19.32 -16.22 -18.27
CA GLU A 331 -20.10 -15.01 -18.12
C GLU A 331 -19.95 -14.47 -16.71
N ASP A 332 -19.67 -13.17 -16.62
CA ASP A 332 -19.52 -12.46 -15.36
C ASP A 332 -20.85 -11.93 -14.85
N VAL A 333 -21.81 -12.84 -14.66
CA VAL A 333 -23.17 -12.51 -14.23
C VAL A 333 -23.50 -13.23 -12.93
N ASP A 334 -23.82 -12.48 -11.88
CA ASP A 334 -24.29 -13.06 -10.62
C ASP A 334 -25.81 -13.13 -10.55
N TYR A 335 -26.38 -14.20 -11.10
CA TYR A 335 -27.82 -14.49 -11.07
C TYR A 335 -28.41 -14.74 -9.67
N VAL A 336 -27.59 -14.81 -8.61
CA VAL A 336 -28.06 -15.20 -7.27
C VAL A 336 -28.17 -14.01 -6.33
N SER A 337 -27.39 -12.95 -6.58
CA SER A 337 -27.42 -11.76 -5.74
C SER A 337 -28.24 -10.68 -6.44
N VAL A 338 -29.39 -10.35 -5.87
CA VAL A 338 -30.29 -9.30 -6.37
C VAL A 338 -29.56 -7.96 -6.56
N GLU A 339 -28.54 -7.69 -5.73
CA GLU A 339 -27.71 -6.47 -5.81
C GLU A 339 -26.85 -6.36 -7.08
N PHE A 340 -26.61 -7.48 -7.77
CA PHE A 340 -25.79 -7.57 -8.98
C PHE A 340 -26.58 -8.09 -10.19
N GLU A 341 -27.91 -8.23 -10.06
CA GLU A 341 -28.79 -8.76 -11.10
C GLU A 341 -29.16 -7.65 -12.10
N GLY A 342 -28.94 -7.89 -13.40
CA GLY A 342 -29.44 -7.04 -14.48
C GLY A 342 -28.64 -5.78 -14.86
N ARG A 343 -27.59 -5.39 -14.13
CA ARG A 343 -26.70 -4.27 -14.52
C ARG A 343 -25.31 -4.33 -13.88
N GLN A 344 -24.26 -3.99 -14.65
CA GLN A 344 -22.93 -3.71 -14.09
C GLN A 344 -22.94 -2.42 -13.29
N LEU A 345 -22.49 -2.49 -12.03
CA LEU A 345 -22.46 -1.33 -11.14
C LEU A 345 -21.55 -0.21 -11.67
N GLY A 346 -22.09 1.00 -11.66
CA GLY A 346 -21.33 2.24 -11.85
C GLY A 346 -20.49 2.57 -10.62
N TRP A 347 -19.56 3.51 -10.78
CA TRP A 347 -18.77 3.98 -9.64
C TRP A 347 -19.63 4.81 -8.68
N GLN A 348 -20.66 5.50 -9.18
CA GLN A 348 -21.64 6.22 -8.35
C GLN A 348 -22.35 5.24 -7.42
N ASP A 349 -22.80 4.10 -7.94
CA ASP A 349 -23.50 3.08 -7.16
C ASP A 349 -22.65 2.55 -6.01
N VAL A 350 -21.32 2.49 -6.19
CA VAL A 350 -20.36 2.08 -5.16
C VAL A 350 -20.08 3.22 -4.18
N ALA A 351 -19.83 4.43 -4.67
CA ALA A 351 -19.44 5.59 -3.87
C ALA A 351 -20.58 6.14 -2.99
N THR A 352 -21.81 6.14 -3.49
CA THR A 352 -22.98 6.64 -2.76
C THR A 352 -23.73 5.54 -2.01
N TYR A 353 -23.20 4.30 -2.01
CA TYR A 353 -23.87 3.20 -1.34
C TYR A 353 -23.97 3.47 0.16
N ARG A 354 -25.20 3.50 0.66
CA ARG A 354 -25.50 3.48 2.08
C ARG A 354 -26.10 2.13 2.41
N PRO A 355 -25.48 1.35 3.32
CA PRO A 355 -26.07 0.09 3.75
C PRO A 355 -27.44 0.34 4.39
N PRO A 356 -28.42 -0.56 4.19
CA PRO A 356 -29.69 -0.53 4.91
C PRO A 356 -29.49 -0.48 6.43
N GLN A 357 -30.46 0.07 7.17
CA GLN A 357 -30.37 0.12 8.64
C GLN A 357 -30.26 -1.28 9.27
N ASP A 358 -30.84 -2.29 8.62
CA ASP A 358 -30.84 -3.69 9.05
C ASP A 358 -29.69 -4.50 8.43
N ALA A 359 -28.69 -3.83 7.84
CA ALA A 359 -27.52 -4.51 7.30
C ALA A 359 -26.73 -5.20 8.41
N LEU A 360 -26.48 -6.50 8.24
CA LEU A 360 -25.71 -7.32 9.20
C LEU A 360 -24.25 -6.90 9.31
N PHE A 361 -23.72 -6.29 8.24
CA PHE A 361 -22.33 -5.91 8.09
C PHE A 361 -22.20 -4.47 7.63
N ALA A 362 -21.04 -3.87 7.84
CA ALA A 362 -20.80 -2.49 7.44
C ALA A 362 -20.65 -2.30 5.92
N GLN A 363 -20.07 -3.29 5.22
CA GLN A 363 -19.93 -3.27 3.76
C GLN A 363 -20.62 -4.51 3.15
N PRO A 364 -21.97 -4.59 3.21
CA PRO A 364 -22.70 -5.79 2.80
C PRO A 364 -22.57 -6.11 1.31
N ARG A 365 -22.51 -5.10 0.42
CA ARG A 365 -22.24 -5.34 -1.02
C ARG A 365 -20.87 -5.92 -1.27
N LEU A 366 -19.83 -5.36 -0.66
CA LEU A 366 -18.46 -5.89 -0.80
C LEU A 366 -18.36 -7.30 -0.18
N TYR A 367 -19.11 -7.55 0.91
CA TYR A 367 -19.28 -8.89 1.47
C TYR A 367 -19.87 -9.84 0.44
N ARG A 368 -21.00 -9.51 -0.19
CA ARG A 368 -21.65 -10.37 -1.21
C ARG A 368 -20.80 -10.55 -2.46
N ALA A 369 -20.03 -9.53 -2.84
CA ALA A 369 -19.06 -9.62 -3.92
C ALA A 369 -17.96 -10.66 -3.60
N CYS A 370 -17.58 -10.83 -2.34
CA CYS A 370 -16.54 -11.79 -1.92
C CYS A 370 -17.11 -13.15 -1.52
N VAL A 371 -18.21 -13.16 -0.77
CA VAL A 371 -18.90 -14.31 -0.20
C VAL A 371 -20.23 -14.52 -0.92
N PRO A 372 -20.33 -15.49 -1.84
CA PRO A 372 -21.53 -15.71 -2.63
C PRO A 372 -22.68 -16.30 -1.79
N PRO A 373 -23.94 -15.95 -2.08
CA PRO A 373 -25.12 -16.44 -1.35
C PRO A 373 -25.26 -17.98 -1.36
N GLY A 374 -24.71 -18.68 -2.36
CA GLY A 374 -24.69 -20.15 -2.42
C GLY A 374 -23.91 -20.85 -1.30
N MET A 375 -23.19 -20.10 -0.45
CA MET A 375 -22.43 -20.67 0.67
C MET A 375 -23.30 -21.37 1.71
N HIS A 376 -24.60 -21.05 1.82
CA HIS A 376 -25.50 -21.74 2.75
C HIS A 376 -25.59 -23.26 2.52
N ARG A 377 -25.29 -23.74 1.30
CA ARG A 377 -25.25 -25.17 0.97
C ARG A 377 -24.16 -25.94 1.71
N PHE A 378 -23.15 -25.24 2.22
CA PHE A 378 -22.05 -25.83 2.97
C PHE A 378 -22.27 -25.78 4.49
N ARG A 379 -23.45 -25.34 4.96
CA ARG A 379 -23.83 -25.39 6.38
C ARG A 379 -24.00 -26.84 6.84
N GLY A 380 -23.66 -27.09 8.11
CA GLY A 380 -23.79 -28.42 8.71
C GLY A 380 -22.82 -29.46 8.14
N ASN A 381 -21.81 -29.04 7.38
CA ASN A 381 -20.73 -29.94 7.00
C ASN A 381 -19.78 -30.19 8.18
N LEU A 382 -18.89 -31.18 8.03
CA LEU A 382 -17.96 -31.57 9.08
C LEU A 382 -17.10 -30.39 9.57
N TRP A 383 -16.67 -29.51 8.65
CA TRP A 383 -15.88 -28.33 9.00
C TRP A 383 -16.69 -27.33 9.85
N ASP A 384 -17.96 -27.11 9.52
CA ASP A 384 -18.88 -26.19 10.21
C ASP A 384 -19.19 -26.66 11.64
N PHE A 385 -19.21 -27.97 11.85
CA PHE A 385 -19.41 -28.58 13.18
C PHE A 385 -18.11 -28.59 14.01
N ASP A 386 -17.01 -29.10 13.46
CA ASP A 386 -15.78 -29.33 14.24
C ASP A 386 -14.82 -28.13 14.25
N SER A 387 -14.60 -27.53 13.08
CA SER A 387 -13.53 -26.54 12.89
C SER A 387 -13.99 -25.11 13.17
N ARG A 388 -15.21 -24.75 12.75
CA ARG A 388 -15.76 -23.40 12.96
C ARG A 388 -15.73 -22.96 14.44
N PRO A 389 -16.18 -23.76 15.43
CA PRO A 389 -16.13 -23.34 16.84
C PRO A 389 -14.70 -23.07 17.32
N GLN A 390 -13.72 -23.85 16.85
CA GLN A 390 -12.31 -23.65 17.18
C GLN A 390 -11.78 -22.33 16.60
N VAL A 391 -12.10 -22.05 15.33
CA VAL A 391 -11.74 -20.78 14.67
C VAL A 391 -12.38 -19.61 15.41
N MET A 392 -13.69 -19.65 15.65
CA MET A 392 -14.42 -18.58 16.33
C MET A 392 -13.82 -18.31 17.72
N LYS A 393 -13.56 -19.35 18.51
CA LYS A 393 -12.90 -19.23 19.82
C LYS A 393 -11.49 -18.62 19.72
N ALA A 394 -10.66 -19.06 18.77
CA ALA A 394 -9.30 -18.54 18.59
C ALA A 394 -9.26 -17.08 18.09
N LEU A 395 -10.34 -16.64 17.45
CA LEU A 395 -10.53 -15.28 16.97
C LEU A 395 -11.27 -14.38 17.96
N GLY A 396 -11.80 -14.93 19.06
CA GLY A 396 -12.51 -14.17 20.10
C GLY A 396 -13.99 -13.90 19.79
N TYR A 397 -14.63 -14.77 19.02
CA TYR A 397 -16.06 -14.74 18.73
C TYR A 397 -16.88 -15.67 19.65
N PRO A 398 -18.18 -15.39 19.88
CA PRO A 398 -18.90 -14.18 19.43
C PRO A 398 -18.36 -12.94 20.15
N LEU A 399 -18.38 -11.81 19.44
CA LEU A 399 -17.99 -10.54 20.05
C LEU A 399 -19.03 -10.15 21.10
N GLN A 400 -18.62 -9.45 22.15
CA GLN A 400 -19.52 -8.91 23.18
C GLN A 400 -20.48 -7.81 22.66
N VAL A 401 -20.52 -7.58 21.34
CA VAL A 401 -21.41 -6.60 20.71
C VAL A 401 -22.78 -7.24 20.54
N THR A 402 -23.71 -6.89 21.43
CA THR A 402 -25.13 -7.21 21.30
C THR A 402 -25.79 -6.25 20.32
N ASP A 403 -26.35 -6.77 19.23
CA ASP A 403 -27.16 -5.95 18.32
C ASP A 403 -28.52 -5.60 18.98
N ARG A 404 -29.31 -4.74 18.34
CA ARG A 404 -30.63 -4.30 18.83
C ARG A 404 -31.56 -5.48 19.13
N SER A 405 -31.43 -6.58 18.39
CA SER A 405 -32.18 -7.81 18.60
C SER A 405 -31.26 -9.04 18.59
N PRO A 406 -31.64 -10.11 19.32
CA PRO A 406 -30.89 -11.37 19.31
C PRO A 406 -30.91 -12.03 17.93
N GLU A 407 -32.00 -11.91 17.18
CA GLU A 407 -32.13 -12.48 15.83
C GLU A 407 -31.11 -11.90 14.83
N ILE A 408 -30.85 -10.59 14.90
CA ILE A 408 -29.84 -9.93 14.06
C ILE A 408 -28.44 -10.41 14.45
N THR A 409 -28.20 -10.58 15.75
CA THR A 409 -26.92 -11.10 16.27
C THR A 409 -26.68 -12.52 15.74
N ASP A 410 -27.70 -13.36 15.76
CA ASP A 410 -27.64 -14.74 15.25
C ASP A 410 -27.42 -14.77 13.73
N ALA A 411 -28.18 -13.97 12.97
CA ALA A 411 -28.01 -13.85 11.53
C ALA A 411 -26.59 -13.40 11.15
N ARG A 412 -26.05 -12.39 11.84
CA ARG A 412 -24.68 -11.90 11.66
C ARG A 412 -23.65 -12.99 11.95
N ASN A 413 -23.81 -13.72 13.05
CA ASN A 413 -22.91 -14.81 13.44
C ASN A 413 -22.93 -15.96 12.41
N ILE A 414 -24.10 -16.28 11.86
CA ILE A 414 -24.25 -17.30 10.82
C ILE A 414 -23.51 -16.87 9.54
N GLU A 415 -23.74 -15.65 9.05
CA GLU A 415 -23.06 -15.14 7.85
C GLU A 415 -21.55 -14.99 8.09
N LEU A 416 -21.13 -14.58 9.29
CA LEU A 416 -19.72 -14.56 9.65
C LEU A 416 -19.12 -15.96 9.60
N GLY A 417 -19.84 -16.98 10.09
CA GLY A 417 -19.44 -18.38 10.00
C GLY A 417 -19.23 -18.86 8.55
N LEU A 418 -20.13 -18.49 7.64
CA LEU A 418 -19.99 -18.77 6.20
C LEU A 418 -18.75 -18.08 5.60
N GLY A 419 -18.52 -16.82 5.96
CA GLY A 419 -17.34 -16.08 5.54
C GLY A 419 -16.05 -16.72 6.06
N LEU A 420 -16.03 -17.15 7.33
CA LEU A 420 -14.88 -17.83 7.92
C LEU A 420 -14.61 -19.15 7.21
N GLN A 421 -15.64 -19.96 6.94
CA GLN A 421 -15.49 -21.19 6.17
C GLN A 421 -14.86 -20.94 4.80
N LEU A 422 -15.31 -19.88 4.11
CA LEU A 422 -14.73 -19.48 2.83
C LEU A 422 -13.24 -19.11 2.95
N CYS A 423 -12.86 -18.39 4.00
CA CYS A 423 -11.45 -18.05 4.28
C CYS A 423 -10.56 -19.29 4.38
N PHE A 424 -11.07 -20.43 4.87
CA PHE A 424 -10.32 -21.68 4.99
C PHE A 424 -10.47 -22.61 3.76
N THR A 425 -11.23 -22.20 2.74
CA THR A 425 -11.45 -22.99 1.52
C THR A 425 -10.37 -22.69 0.47
N HIS A 426 -9.43 -23.61 0.28
CA HIS A 426 -8.34 -23.44 -0.68
C HIS A 426 -8.84 -23.48 -2.14
N PRO A 427 -8.21 -22.72 -3.08
CA PRO A 427 -8.51 -22.77 -4.51
C PRO A 427 -8.54 -24.14 -5.16
N SER A 428 -7.89 -25.16 -4.59
CA SER A 428 -7.91 -26.53 -5.12
C SER A 428 -9.23 -27.27 -4.89
N MET A 429 -10.11 -26.78 -4.00
CA MET A 429 -11.40 -27.40 -3.70
C MET A 429 -12.45 -27.11 -4.77
N HIS A 430 -13.01 -25.89 -4.75
CA HIS A 430 -14.21 -25.56 -5.50
C HIS A 430 -14.01 -24.50 -6.60
N LYS A 431 -12.81 -23.94 -6.76
CA LYS A 431 -12.54 -22.84 -7.72
C LYS A 431 -12.85 -23.20 -9.17
N PHE A 432 -12.71 -24.47 -9.54
CA PHE A 432 -13.02 -24.92 -10.90
C PHE A 432 -14.53 -25.02 -11.15
N TYR A 433 -15.33 -25.26 -10.10
CA TYR A 433 -16.80 -25.24 -10.18
C TYR A 433 -17.34 -23.83 -10.11
N HIS A 434 -16.82 -22.99 -9.20
CA HIS A 434 -17.24 -21.60 -9.07
C HIS A 434 -16.09 -20.73 -8.55
N PRO A 435 -15.74 -19.62 -9.25
CA PRO A 435 -14.56 -18.82 -8.94
C PRO A 435 -14.62 -18.13 -7.56
N ARG A 436 -15.82 -17.90 -7.00
CA ARG A 436 -15.98 -17.31 -5.66
C ARG A 436 -15.97 -18.32 -4.51
N PHE A 437 -15.98 -19.63 -4.76
CA PHE A 437 -15.94 -20.64 -3.69
C PHE A 437 -14.50 -20.94 -3.23
N CYS A 438 -13.73 -19.88 -2.98
CA CYS A 438 -12.41 -19.94 -2.37
C CYS A 438 -12.03 -18.59 -1.75
N TYR A 439 -10.98 -18.57 -0.94
CA TYR A 439 -10.58 -17.36 -0.21
C TYR A 439 -10.00 -16.23 -1.06
N GLU A 440 -9.69 -16.42 -2.35
CA GLU A 440 -8.84 -15.49 -3.14
C GLU A 440 -9.37 -14.06 -3.18
N ARG A 441 -10.69 -13.87 -3.21
CA ARG A 441 -11.32 -12.53 -3.25
C ARG A 441 -11.17 -11.81 -1.92
N LEU A 442 -11.42 -12.52 -0.80
CA LEU A 442 -11.19 -12.00 0.55
C LEU A 442 -9.70 -11.75 0.81
N GLU A 443 -8.81 -12.62 0.32
CA GLU A 443 -7.35 -12.42 0.35
C GLU A 443 -6.96 -11.12 -0.35
N TYR A 444 -7.51 -10.89 -1.55
CA TYR A 444 -7.18 -9.70 -2.34
C TYR A 444 -7.58 -8.41 -1.62
N VAL A 445 -8.81 -8.32 -1.11
CA VAL A 445 -9.26 -7.17 -0.30
C VAL A 445 -8.40 -7.04 0.96
N GLY A 446 -8.21 -8.14 1.68
CA GLY A 446 -7.43 -8.16 2.92
C GLY A 446 -5.99 -7.69 2.73
N GLN A 447 -5.35 -8.07 1.63
CA GLN A 447 -4.01 -7.60 1.28
C GLN A 447 -4.00 -6.08 1.05
N LYS A 448 -4.95 -5.53 0.29
CA LYS A 448 -5.00 -4.08 0.00
C LYS A 448 -5.28 -3.25 1.24
N ILE A 449 -6.14 -3.75 2.13
CA ILE A 449 -6.40 -3.03 3.38
C ILE A 449 -5.22 -3.15 4.33
N GLN A 450 -4.54 -4.30 4.41
CA GLN A 450 -3.29 -4.42 5.15
C GLN A 450 -2.25 -3.39 4.68
N ASP A 451 -2.08 -3.25 3.36
CA ASP A 451 -1.14 -2.30 2.78
C ASP A 451 -1.45 -0.85 3.20
N LEU A 452 -2.73 -0.43 3.11
CA LEU A 452 -3.18 0.91 3.49
C LEU A 452 -3.05 1.15 5.01
N VAL A 453 -3.58 0.25 5.84
CA VAL A 453 -3.52 0.37 7.31
C VAL A 453 -2.07 0.46 7.79
N MET A 454 -1.17 -0.33 7.20
CA MET A 454 0.25 -0.28 7.54
C MET A 454 0.91 1.02 7.08
N ALA A 455 0.52 1.55 5.92
CA ALA A 455 0.99 2.85 5.45
C ALA A 455 0.58 3.98 6.41
N GLU A 456 -0.69 4.04 6.80
CA GLU A 456 -1.20 5.02 7.78
C GLU A 456 -0.44 4.95 9.11
N ARG A 457 -0.24 3.73 9.62
CA ARG A 457 0.48 3.51 10.89
C ARG A 457 1.94 3.90 10.82
N LEU A 458 2.62 3.61 9.72
CA LEU A 458 4.02 4.00 9.56
C LEU A 458 4.19 5.51 9.42
N LEU A 459 3.25 6.19 8.76
CA LEU A 459 3.25 7.66 8.65
C LEU A 459 3.10 8.32 10.03
N MET A 460 2.14 7.86 10.83
CA MET A 460 1.93 8.37 12.19
C MET A 460 3.10 8.04 13.12
N LYS A 461 3.73 6.86 12.96
CA LYS A 461 4.88 6.45 13.78
C LYS A 461 6.16 7.20 13.45
N HIS A 462 6.35 7.58 12.20
CA HIS A 462 7.59 8.17 11.69
C HIS A 462 7.34 9.55 11.08
N LEU A 463 7.05 10.54 11.92
CA LEU A 463 6.70 11.91 11.52
C LEU A 463 7.79 12.58 10.65
N ASP A 464 9.06 12.44 11.04
CA ASP A 464 10.19 13.07 10.35
C ASP A 464 10.67 12.32 9.10
N ALA A 465 10.16 11.12 8.87
CA ALA A 465 10.65 10.26 7.79
C ALA A 465 10.09 10.69 6.43
N PRO A 466 10.94 10.78 5.38
CA PRO A 466 10.46 11.00 4.02
C PRO A 466 9.66 9.78 3.54
N GLY A 467 8.64 10.00 2.71
CA GLY A 467 7.76 8.93 2.24
C GLY A 467 8.49 7.80 1.51
N ARG A 468 9.59 8.08 0.80
CA ARG A 468 10.46 7.04 0.21
C ARG A 468 11.06 6.10 1.26
N TRP A 469 11.49 6.63 2.41
CA TRP A 469 12.00 5.80 3.50
C TRP A 469 10.88 4.98 4.13
N VAL A 470 9.69 5.59 4.30
CA VAL A 470 8.51 4.89 4.83
C VAL A 470 8.08 3.76 3.89
N GLN A 471 8.12 3.98 2.57
CA GLN A 471 7.85 2.98 1.55
C GLN A 471 8.82 1.80 1.61
N GLU A 472 10.11 2.07 1.75
CA GLU A 472 11.10 1.01 1.91
C GLU A 472 10.87 0.22 3.22
N LYS A 473 10.50 0.93 4.29
CA LYS A 473 10.15 0.28 5.56
C LYS A 473 8.90 -0.60 5.42
N HIS A 474 7.87 -0.11 4.74
CA HIS A 474 6.65 -0.84 4.42
C HIS A 474 6.96 -2.10 3.61
N ARG A 475 7.73 -2.01 2.52
CA ARG A 475 8.13 -3.17 1.70
C ARG A 475 8.97 -4.20 2.46
N ARG A 476 9.83 -3.74 3.39
CA ARG A 476 10.64 -4.63 4.24
C ARG A 476 9.87 -5.26 5.38
N LEU A 477 8.72 -4.72 5.75
CA LEU A 477 7.79 -5.43 6.63
C LEU A 477 7.26 -6.61 5.82
N LEU A 478 7.83 -7.78 6.07
CA LEU A 478 7.42 -9.03 5.45
C LEU A 478 6.06 -9.45 6.01
N MET A 479 4.99 -8.71 5.69
CA MET A 479 3.64 -8.98 6.15
C MET A 479 3.21 -10.40 5.79
N ASN A 480 3.64 -10.90 4.63
CA ASN A 480 3.43 -12.28 4.26
C ASN A 480 4.02 -13.27 5.29
N ARG A 481 5.26 -13.00 5.73
CA ARG A 481 5.93 -13.84 6.75
C ARG A 481 5.23 -13.75 8.10
N LEU A 482 4.80 -12.55 8.51
CA LEU A 482 4.10 -12.32 9.77
C LEU A 482 2.73 -13.00 9.75
N CYS A 483 1.92 -12.75 8.73
CA CYS A 483 0.58 -13.32 8.55
C CYS A 483 0.60 -14.85 8.61
N GLY A 484 1.47 -15.50 7.83
CA GLY A 484 1.59 -16.96 7.88
C GLY A 484 2.08 -17.46 9.25
N ARG A 485 2.95 -16.71 9.95
CA ARG A 485 3.41 -17.07 11.29
C ARG A 485 2.27 -17.02 12.30
N TYR A 486 1.48 -15.94 12.31
CA TYR A 486 0.37 -15.75 13.24
C TYR A 486 -0.70 -16.84 13.11
N LEU A 487 -1.08 -17.20 11.88
CA LEU A 487 -2.04 -18.28 11.66
C LEU A 487 -1.53 -19.62 12.23
N ARG A 488 -0.22 -19.85 12.17
CA ARG A 488 0.41 -21.06 12.72
C ARG A 488 0.52 -21.03 14.24
N GLU A 489 0.84 -19.88 14.83
CA GLU A 489 0.88 -19.69 16.28
C GLU A 489 -0.50 -19.89 16.93
N LYS A 490 -1.58 -19.53 16.23
CA LYS A 490 -2.96 -19.83 16.64
C LYS A 490 -3.42 -21.26 16.31
N HIS A 491 -2.54 -22.11 15.77
CA HIS A 491 -2.85 -23.47 15.32
C HIS A 491 -3.96 -23.60 14.26
N LEU A 492 -4.39 -22.50 13.64
CA LEU A 492 -5.48 -22.50 12.66
C LEU A 492 -5.08 -23.09 11.30
N HIS A 493 -3.79 -23.14 10.99
CA HIS A 493 -3.27 -23.73 9.75
C HIS A 493 -3.65 -25.21 9.52
N LYS A 494 -4.09 -25.94 10.55
CA LYS A 494 -4.55 -27.33 10.43
C LYS A 494 -5.98 -27.42 9.91
N LEU A 495 -6.75 -26.34 10.00
CA LEU A 495 -8.17 -26.29 9.64
C LEU A 495 -8.39 -25.87 8.17
N ILE A 496 -7.33 -25.85 7.38
CA ILE A 496 -7.39 -25.46 5.96
C ILE A 496 -7.94 -26.63 5.15
N MET A 497 -8.97 -26.38 4.35
CA MET A 497 -9.53 -27.38 3.43
C MET A 497 -8.80 -27.33 2.10
N TYR A 498 -8.08 -28.39 1.75
CA TYR A 498 -7.52 -28.58 0.41
C TYR A 498 -8.23 -29.69 -0.34
N GLY A 499 -8.21 -29.62 -1.67
CA GLY A 499 -8.66 -30.74 -2.50
C GLY A 499 -7.85 -32.00 -2.24
N GLU A 500 -8.51 -33.15 -2.26
CA GLU A 500 -7.93 -34.47 -1.93
C GLU A 500 -6.62 -34.74 -2.67
N SER A 501 -6.55 -34.36 -3.95
CA SER A 501 -5.37 -34.57 -4.80
C SER A 501 -4.11 -33.77 -4.40
N VAL A 502 -4.26 -32.76 -3.54
CA VAL A 502 -3.16 -31.88 -3.14
C VAL A 502 -2.95 -31.79 -1.62
N GLN A 503 -3.86 -32.30 -0.80
CA GLN A 503 -3.82 -32.25 0.67
C GLN A 503 -2.43 -32.65 1.20
N ASP A 504 -1.97 -33.86 0.88
CA ASP A 504 -0.68 -34.41 1.33
C ASP A 504 0.51 -33.49 0.97
N LYS A 505 0.48 -32.90 -0.24
CA LYS A 505 1.55 -32.01 -0.69
C LYS A 505 1.59 -30.74 0.17
N TYR A 506 0.45 -30.16 0.52
CA TYR A 506 0.39 -28.96 1.36
C TYR A 506 0.71 -29.26 2.83
N GLU A 507 0.48 -30.48 3.32
CA GLU A 507 0.86 -30.87 4.68
C GLU A 507 2.37 -31.04 4.83
N HIS A 508 3.00 -31.75 3.89
CA HIS A 508 4.42 -32.11 3.95
C HIS A 508 5.34 -31.02 3.37
N VAL A 509 4.94 -30.32 2.32
CA VAL A 509 5.80 -29.36 1.61
C VAL A 509 5.60 -27.94 2.15
N ARG A 510 6.55 -27.49 2.97
CA ARG A 510 6.54 -26.13 3.57
C ARG A 510 6.45 -25.00 2.54
N GLN A 511 7.04 -25.18 1.36
CA GLN A 511 7.04 -24.17 0.30
C GLN A 511 5.64 -23.92 -0.26
N LEU A 512 4.76 -24.93 -0.28
CA LEU A 512 3.36 -24.80 -0.70
C LEU A 512 2.48 -24.32 0.46
N ARG A 513 2.72 -24.85 1.66
CA ARG A 513 1.96 -24.52 2.87
C ARG A 513 2.06 -23.05 3.27
N ASN A 514 3.28 -22.49 3.25
CA ASN A 514 3.54 -21.15 3.79
C ASN A 514 2.77 -20.05 3.04
N PRO A 515 2.75 -20.01 1.69
CA PRO A 515 1.87 -19.12 0.94
C PRO A 515 0.39 -19.30 1.30
N SER A 516 -0.13 -20.53 1.36
CA SER A 516 -1.53 -20.80 1.72
C SER A 516 -1.88 -20.24 3.11
N THR A 517 -1.05 -20.49 4.12
CA THR A 517 -1.27 -19.92 5.47
C THR A 517 -1.23 -18.39 5.50
N THR A 518 -0.48 -17.77 4.59
CA THR A 518 -0.42 -16.32 4.47
C THR A 518 -1.70 -15.77 3.87
N ALA A 519 -2.14 -16.36 2.75
CA ALA A 519 -3.33 -15.97 2.02
C ALA A 519 -4.59 -16.09 2.89
N ILE A 520 -4.69 -17.16 3.69
CA ILE A 520 -5.83 -17.36 4.59
C ILE A 520 -5.86 -16.31 5.70
N GLN A 521 -4.71 -15.96 6.29
CA GLN A 521 -4.66 -14.87 7.27
C GLN A 521 -5.04 -13.52 6.64
N GLN A 522 -4.63 -13.27 5.39
CA GLN A 522 -5.06 -12.11 4.62
C GLN A 522 -6.57 -12.13 4.36
N ALA A 523 -7.14 -13.29 4.01
CA ALA A 523 -8.58 -13.46 3.83
C ALA A 523 -9.37 -13.22 5.11
N ILE A 524 -8.87 -13.67 6.27
CA ILE A 524 -9.47 -13.38 7.58
C ILE A 524 -9.48 -11.86 7.84
N HIS A 525 -8.40 -11.15 7.50
CA HIS A 525 -8.37 -9.70 7.63
C HIS A 525 -9.39 -9.04 6.69
N GLY A 526 -9.45 -9.49 5.42
CA GLY A 526 -10.45 -9.01 4.46
C GLY A 526 -11.88 -9.21 4.96
N LEU A 527 -12.20 -10.41 5.45
CA LEU A 527 -13.50 -10.71 6.05
C LEU A 527 -13.82 -9.79 7.22
N SER A 528 -12.86 -9.58 8.13
CA SER A 528 -13.08 -8.77 9.34
C SER A 528 -13.46 -7.33 9.02
N ILE A 529 -12.89 -6.74 7.98
CA ILE A 529 -13.17 -5.35 7.62
C ILE A 529 -14.49 -5.24 6.88
N VAL A 530 -14.77 -6.20 6.01
CA VAL A 530 -16.02 -6.25 5.25
C VAL A 530 -17.22 -6.53 6.17
N SER A 531 -17.03 -7.34 7.23
CA SER A 531 -18.08 -7.64 8.21
C SER A 531 -18.28 -6.54 9.24
N MET A 532 -17.22 -6.09 9.91
CA MET A 532 -17.31 -5.16 11.03
C MET A 532 -17.29 -3.69 10.61
N GLY A 533 -16.88 -3.40 9.38
CA GLY A 533 -16.56 -2.06 8.93
C GLY A 533 -15.33 -1.51 9.61
N SER A 534 -14.81 -0.43 9.04
CA SER A 534 -14.09 0.53 9.86
C SER A 534 -15.11 1.05 10.86
N LEU A 535 -15.12 0.48 12.07
CA LEU A 535 -15.96 0.95 13.18
C LEU A 535 -15.88 2.47 13.20
N MET A 536 -17.02 3.14 13.01
CA MET A 536 -17.14 4.59 13.01
C MET A 536 -16.39 5.25 14.16
#